data_AF-A0A941NR96-F1
#
_entry.id   AF-A0A941NR96-F1
#
_cell.length_a   1.000
_cell.length_b   1.000
_cell.length_c   1.000
_cell.angle_alpha   90.00
_cell.angle_beta   90.00
_cell.angle_gamma   90.00
#
_symmetry.space_group_name_H-M   'P 1'
#
loop_
_entity.id
_entity.type
_entity.pdbx_description
1 polymer ?
#
loop_
_entity_poly.entity_id
_entity_poly.type
_entity_poly.pdbx_seq_one_letter_code
_entity_poly.pdbx_strand_id
1 'polypeptide(L)'
;MTKQVVVLELNEFNTELLTQAVKEHALPNLAKVLAFKKAHYKTDDRYNSGYLEPWVQWVSIHSGTPSSKHHIKHLGDVPDLAFEQCWETLSAHGVSTGVWGVMNGARNKAKQVPFFLPDPWTFQEQGYPKKLNHLLDLPRYISKNYQNLNPLKLLTKGVGLIHFILTSGASLKILQHTLKLFKDMRQYGKKHFVFISYFDYISTLLFCEYKKKYNPQCAIIFLNSLAHLQHHHWKKGPHTVTPEILHGLKTIDKVLAYLFATFPDNAFVVHNGLSQMNTNHERAWILYRQKDPMRFLKALHIPAIAVEQHMTHDGHVFFANKEDCQKAYTELKEATLLDKPLFHVEFNEHDNCKLFYMLKFTDELSDKNITFTFRNEHYPFFEHFDSIVKRTGRHIPFGTVFSDTIHFPDQIYNHDFNRYLFNYFKPDEFALPVFDEESEEVEHYEEDLEEEHQLL
;
A
#
# COMPACT_ATOMS: atom_id res chain seq x y z
N MET A 1 -23.14 -5.88 25.19
CA MET A 1 -23.25 -5.78 23.72
C MET A 1 -22.04 -6.46 23.10
N THR A 2 -22.18 -7.08 21.93
CA THR A 2 -21.03 -7.65 21.21
C THR A 2 -20.10 -6.52 20.78
N LYS A 3 -18.83 -6.54 21.21
CA LYS A 3 -17.84 -5.53 20.83
C LYS A 3 -17.69 -5.50 19.31
N GLN A 4 -17.68 -4.29 18.74
CA GLN A 4 -17.39 -4.07 17.33
C GLN A 4 -16.33 -2.99 17.16
N VAL A 5 -15.46 -3.15 16.17
CA VAL A 5 -14.41 -2.19 15.83
C VAL A 5 -14.31 -2.02 14.31
N VAL A 6 -14.05 -0.78 13.89
CA VAL A 6 -13.60 -0.45 12.54
C VAL A 6 -12.13 -0.05 12.63
N VAL A 7 -11.28 -0.82 11.94
CA VAL A 7 -9.85 -0.51 11.77
C VAL A 7 -9.67 0.12 10.40
N LEU A 8 -9.28 1.39 10.41
CA LEU A 8 -9.00 2.18 9.21
C LEU A 8 -7.49 2.28 9.04
N GLU A 9 -6.99 1.56 8.04
CA GLU A 9 -5.60 1.55 7.63
C GLU A 9 -5.39 2.65 6.59
N LEU A 10 -5.03 3.85 7.05
CA LEU A 10 -4.67 4.96 6.18
C LEU A 10 -3.19 4.83 5.84
N ASN A 11 -2.87 4.42 4.62
CA ASN A 11 -1.48 4.11 4.30
C ASN A 11 -0.57 5.35 4.37
N GLU A 12 0.57 5.19 5.05
CA GLU A 12 1.72 6.10 5.02
C GLU A 12 1.47 7.55 5.44
N PHE A 13 0.33 7.89 6.06
CA PHE A 13 0.04 9.29 6.38
C PHE A 13 1.10 9.91 7.30
N ASN A 14 1.37 11.20 7.14
CA ASN A 14 2.24 11.95 8.05
C ASN A 14 1.41 12.75 9.07
N THR A 15 1.64 12.53 10.37
CA THR A 15 0.84 13.12 11.45
C THR A 15 0.99 14.64 11.52
N GLU A 16 2.20 15.17 11.28
CA GLU A 16 2.50 16.60 11.30
C GLU A 16 1.77 17.32 10.16
N LEU A 17 1.78 16.74 8.95
CA LEU A 17 1.07 17.24 7.78
C LEU A 17 -0.44 17.23 7.98
N LEU A 18 -1.00 16.15 8.56
CA LEU A 18 -2.42 16.08 8.93
C LEU A 18 -2.79 17.17 9.95
N THR A 19 -1.96 17.32 10.98
CA THR A 19 -2.15 18.34 12.04
C THR A 19 -2.14 19.74 11.45
N GLN A 20 -1.19 20.02 10.55
CA GLN A 20 -1.10 21.32 9.88
C GLN A 20 -2.34 21.58 9.03
N ALA A 21 -2.80 20.61 8.26
CA ALA A 21 -4.00 20.75 7.44
C ALA A 21 -5.26 21.02 8.27
N VAL A 22 -5.39 20.38 9.44
CA VAL A 22 -6.51 20.62 10.37
C VAL A 22 -6.46 22.03 10.95
N LYS A 23 -5.26 22.58 11.19
CA LYS A 23 -5.09 23.97 11.66
C LYS A 23 -5.46 24.98 10.57
N GLU A 24 -5.07 24.72 9.32
CA GLU A 24 -5.25 25.65 8.20
C GLU A 24 -6.63 25.56 7.54
N HIS A 25 -7.33 24.44 7.70
CA HIS A 25 -8.56 24.14 6.96
C HIS A 25 -9.59 23.45 7.83
N ALA A 26 -10.87 23.66 7.51
CA ALA A 26 -11.98 22.97 8.17
C ALA A 26 -12.02 21.48 7.78
N LEU A 27 -11.37 20.65 8.60
CA LEU A 27 -11.31 19.19 8.49
C LEU A 27 -11.75 18.54 9.82
N PRO A 28 -13.04 18.66 10.19
CA PRO A 28 -13.52 18.35 11.54
C PRO A 28 -13.42 16.87 11.92
N ASN A 29 -13.50 15.95 10.94
CA ASN A 29 -13.44 14.52 11.21
C ASN A 29 -12.00 14.04 11.36
N LEU A 30 -11.07 14.62 10.59
CA LEU A 30 -9.64 14.46 10.86
C LEU A 30 -9.25 15.07 12.22
N ALA A 31 -9.78 16.25 12.56
CA ALA A 31 -9.57 16.85 13.87
C ALA A 31 -10.07 15.94 15.01
N LYS A 32 -11.23 15.28 14.82
CA LYS A 32 -11.75 14.28 15.75
C LYS A 32 -10.79 13.10 15.92
N VAL A 33 -10.23 12.56 14.82
CA VAL A 33 -9.24 11.47 14.88
C VAL A 33 -7.97 11.91 15.61
N LEU A 34 -7.46 13.10 15.35
CA LEU A 34 -6.27 13.62 16.05
C LEU A 34 -6.48 13.83 17.55
N ALA A 35 -7.73 13.91 18.01
CA ALA A 35 -8.09 14.01 19.42
C ALA A 35 -8.26 12.64 20.11
N PHE A 36 -8.21 11.54 19.37
CA PHE A 36 -8.20 10.20 19.96
C PHE A 36 -6.90 9.94 20.73
N LYS A 37 -6.89 8.88 21.57
CA LYS A 37 -5.65 8.47 22.22
C LYS A 37 -4.66 8.04 21.15
N LYS A 38 -3.43 8.55 21.27
CA LYS A 38 -2.36 8.36 20.31
C LYS A 38 -1.35 7.35 20.86
N ALA A 39 -0.89 6.44 20.02
CA ALA A 39 0.30 5.64 20.24
C ALA A 39 1.23 5.74 19.02
N HIS A 40 2.52 5.49 19.23
CA HIS A 40 3.55 5.56 18.23
C HIS A 40 3.99 4.15 17.81
N TYR A 41 4.11 3.92 16.50
CA TYR A 41 4.74 2.72 15.99
C TYR A 41 6.23 2.92 15.76
N LYS A 42 6.97 1.83 15.94
CA LYS A 42 8.31 1.65 15.37
C LYS A 42 8.46 0.29 14.67
N THR A 43 9.44 0.23 13.78
CA THR A 43 9.98 -1.01 13.21
C THR A 43 11.51 -0.94 13.22
N ASP A 44 12.18 -2.08 13.30
CA ASP A 44 13.63 -2.17 13.16
C ASP A 44 14.07 -2.12 11.68
N ASP A 45 13.11 -2.19 10.74
CA ASP A 45 13.40 -2.04 9.32
C ASP A 45 13.93 -0.64 8.99
N ARG A 46 14.86 -0.59 8.04
CA ARG A 46 15.51 0.64 7.56
C ARG A 46 15.47 0.65 6.05
N TYR A 47 15.73 1.81 5.45
CA TYR A 47 15.66 1.97 4.00
C TYR A 47 16.61 1.01 3.27
N ASN A 48 17.80 0.77 3.81
CA ASN A 48 18.80 -0.17 3.27
C ASN A 48 18.50 -1.65 3.53
N SER A 49 17.56 -2.00 4.42
CA SER A 49 17.19 -3.41 4.65
C SER A 49 16.40 -4.01 3.48
N GLY A 50 15.77 -3.15 2.67
CA GLY A 50 14.85 -3.55 1.61
C GLY A 50 13.50 -4.06 2.13
N TYR A 51 13.22 -3.87 3.42
CA TYR A 51 11.96 -4.25 4.07
C TYR A 51 11.14 -3.05 4.55
N LEU A 52 11.68 -1.81 4.49
CA LEU A 52 10.94 -0.58 4.83
C LEU A 52 9.99 -0.15 3.69
N GLU A 53 9.03 -1.01 3.40
CA GLU A 53 8.03 -0.83 2.36
C GLU A 53 6.64 -1.17 2.89
N PRO A 54 5.57 -0.50 2.44
CA PRO A 54 4.23 -0.69 3.00
C PRO A 54 3.72 -2.12 2.85
N TRP A 55 4.00 -2.77 1.71
CA TRP A 55 3.61 -4.16 1.45
C TRP A 55 4.36 -5.19 2.31
N VAL A 56 5.39 -4.78 3.03
CA VAL A 56 6.08 -5.58 4.06
C VAL A 56 5.49 -5.24 5.43
N GLN A 57 5.42 -3.96 5.79
CA GLN A 57 4.99 -3.54 7.13
C GLN A 57 3.53 -3.92 7.43
N TRP A 58 2.65 -3.89 6.42
CA TRP A 58 1.29 -4.41 6.59
C TRP A 58 1.25 -5.92 6.82
N VAL A 59 2.16 -6.69 6.19
CA VAL A 59 2.31 -8.13 6.51
C VAL A 59 2.79 -8.28 7.95
N SER A 60 3.74 -7.47 8.41
CA SER A 60 4.22 -7.55 9.78
C SER A 60 3.11 -7.27 10.80
N ILE A 61 2.30 -6.24 10.54
CA ILE A 61 1.13 -5.92 11.35
C ILE A 61 0.15 -7.08 11.31
N HIS A 62 -0.36 -7.45 10.13
CA HIS A 62 -1.42 -8.45 9.97
C HIS A 62 -1.01 -9.81 10.49
N SER A 63 0.24 -10.25 10.33
CA SER A 63 0.73 -11.54 10.84
C SER A 63 1.20 -11.50 12.29
N GLY A 64 1.31 -10.31 12.89
CA GLY A 64 1.88 -10.14 14.21
C GLY A 64 3.36 -10.55 14.32
N THR A 65 4.08 -10.55 13.19
CA THR A 65 5.42 -11.12 13.05
C THR A 65 6.35 -10.09 12.38
N PRO A 66 7.59 -9.86 12.82
CA PRO A 66 8.50 -8.93 12.14
C PRO A 66 8.98 -9.44 10.77
N SER A 67 9.40 -8.52 9.90
CA SER A 67 9.97 -8.80 8.56
C SER A 67 11.14 -9.80 8.58
N SER A 68 11.97 -9.72 9.63
CA SER A 68 13.10 -10.62 9.88
C SER A 68 12.70 -12.08 10.10
N LYS A 69 11.40 -12.38 10.24
CA LYS A 69 10.86 -13.74 10.40
C LYS A 69 9.90 -14.13 9.29
N HIS A 70 9.03 -13.22 8.84
CA HIS A 70 8.04 -13.58 7.81
C HIS A 70 8.60 -13.57 6.38
N HIS A 71 9.72 -12.88 6.14
CA HIS A 71 10.47 -12.84 4.88
C HIS A 71 9.73 -12.35 3.62
N ILE A 72 8.42 -12.13 3.66
CA ILE A 72 7.66 -11.45 2.60
C ILE A 72 8.25 -10.06 2.33
N LYS A 73 8.82 -9.88 1.14
CA LYS A 73 9.56 -8.67 0.76
C LYS A 73 8.89 -7.88 -0.35
N HIS A 74 8.24 -8.56 -1.31
CA HIS A 74 7.67 -7.92 -2.50
C HIS A 74 6.16 -8.08 -2.57
N LEU A 75 5.52 -7.27 -3.41
CA LEU A 75 4.09 -7.44 -3.72
C LEU A 75 3.84 -8.78 -4.40
N GLY A 76 2.82 -9.51 -3.94
CA GLY A 76 2.48 -10.81 -4.51
C GLY A 76 3.31 -11.98 -4.00
N ASP A 77 4.18 -11.77 -3.01
CA ASP A 77 4.89 -12.86 -2.30
C ASP A 77 4.04 -13.47 -1.18
N VAL A 78 2.83 -12.96 -0.89
CA VAL A 78 1.95 -13.52 0.15
C VAL A 78 1.69 -15.04 0.06
N PRO A 79 1.68 -15.71 -1.11
CA PRO A 79 1.56 -17.18 -1.14
C PRO A 79 2.67 -17.92 -0.38
N ASP A 80 3.82 -17.27 -0.18
CA ASP A 80 4.97 -17.79 0.55
C ASP A 80 4.87 -17.51 2.07
N LEU A 81 3.83 -16.82 2.54
CA LEU A 81 3.68 -16.43 3.94
C LEU A 81 3.33 -17.65 4.80
N ALA A 82 4.22 -17.99 5.73
CA ALA A 82 4.05 -19.13 6.65
C ALA A 82 3.22 -18.81 7.92
N PHE A 83 2.90 -17.54 8.16
CA PHE A 83 2.25 -17.07 9.38
C PHE A 83 0.78 -16.72 9.13
N GLU A 84 -0.08 -17.06 10.08
CA GLU A 84 -1.49 -16.67 10.05
C GLU A 84 -1.62 -15.14 10.09
N GLN A 85 -2.52 -14.60 9.28
CA GLN A 85 -2.89 -13.19 9.38
C GLN A 85 -4.03 -13.00 10.39
N CYS A 86 -4.19 -11.79 10.91
CA CYS A 86 -4.96 -11.52 12.12
C CYS A 86 -6.43 -11.96 12.03
N TRP A 87 -7.02 -11.91 10.83
CA TRP A 87 -8.37 -12.41 10.59
C TRP A 87 -8.50 -13.93 10.67
N GLU A 88 -7.42 -14.69 10.42
CA GLU A 88 -7.36 -16.14 10.63
C GLU A 88 -7.34 -16.46 12.12
N THR A 89 -6.45 -15.80 12.87
CA THR A 89 -6.37 -15.94 14.33
C THR A 89 -7.68 -15.53 15.00
N LEU A 90 -8.26 -14.38 14.65
CA LEU A 90 -9.57 -13.95 15.14
C LEU A 90 -10.67 -14.97 14.78
N SER A 91 -10.64 -15.51 13.55
CA SER A 91 -11.59 -16.53 13.13
C SER A 91 -11.48 -17.82 13.94
N ALA A 92 -10.27 -18.23 14.34
CA ALA A 92 -10.06 -19.41 15.18
C ALA A 92 -10.70 -19.25 16.59
N HIS A 93 -10.75 -18.02 17.08
CA HIS A 93 -11.33 -17.66 18.39
C HIS A 93 -12.79 -17.18 18.29
N GLY A 94 -13.44 -17.42 17.15
CA GLY A 94 -14.87 -17.15 16.95
C GLY A 94 -15.21 -15.67 16.73
N VAL A 95 -14.22 -14.82 16.44
CA VAL A 95 -14.43 -13.40 16.13
C VAL A 95 -14.55 -13.21 14.62
N SER A 96 -15.67 -12.63 14.18
CA SER A 96 -15.91 -12.38 12.76
C SER A 96 -15.17 -11.13 12.25
N THR A 97 -14.49 -11.27 11.11
CA THR A 97 -13.65 -10.19 10.53
C THR A 97 -14.00 -9.93 9.06
N GLY A 98 -14.40 -8.71 8.72
CA GLY A 98 -14.53 -8.26 7.34
C GLY A 98 -13.27 -7.52 6.90
N VAL A 99 -12.69 -7.88 5.76
CA VAL A 99 -11.40 -7.33 5.29
C VAL A 99 -11.55 -6.67 3.93
N TRP A 100 -10.99 -5.47 3.74
CA TRP A 100 -11.15 -4.71 2.51
C TRP A 100 -9.90 -3.95 2.08
N GLY A 101 -9.33 -4.35 0.94
CA GLY A 101 -8.26 -3.65 0.23
C GLY A 101 -6.85 -3.88 0.77
N VAL A 102 -6.65 -4.80 1.72
CA VAL A 102 -5.37 -5.00 2.41
C VAL A 102 -4.26 -5.45 1.45
N MET A 103 -3.05 -4.90 1.65
CA MET A 103 -1.84 -5.27 0.89
C MET A 103 -1.31 -6.63 1.33
N ASN A 104 -0.89 -7.47 0.38
CA ASN A 104 -0.29 -8.79 0.67
C ASN A 104 -1.11 -9.59 1.71
N GLY A 105 -2.44 -9.55 1.56
CA GLY A 105 -3.37 -10.30 2.40
C GLY A 105 -3.94 -11.50 1.67
N ALA A 106 -4.02 -12.64 2.37
CA ALA A 106 -4.71 -13.84 1.92
C ALA A 106 -5.84 -14.22 2.87
N ARG A 107 -7.04 -14.49 2.33
CA ARG A 107 -8.17 -14.95 3.16
C ARG A 107 -7.92 -16.33 3.76
N ASN A 108 -7.18 -17.16 3.03
CA ASN A 108 -6.94 -18.56 3.34
C ASN A 108 -8.24 -19.31 3.69
N LYS A 109 -8.22 -20.13 4.73
CA LYS A 109 -9.33 -21.01 5.15
C LYS A 109 -10.16 -20.41 6.30
N ALA A 110 -9.98 -19.11 6.61
CA ALA A 110 -10.68 -18.46 7.70
C ALA A 110 -12.22 -18.50 7.51
N LYS A 111 -12.91 -19.19 8.43
CA LYS A 111 -14.36 -19.43 8.35
C LYS A 111 -15.16 -18.20 8.74
N GLN A 112 -14.68 -17.42 9.71
CA GLN A 112 -15.34 -16.22 10.22
C GLN A 112 -14.94 -14.95 9.45
N VAL A 113 -14.55 -15.09 8.18
CA VAL A 113 -14.29 -13.97 7.27
C VAL A 113 -15.41 -13.89 6.23
N PRO A 114 -16.53 -13.20 6.54
CA PRO A 114 -17.73 -13.18 5.70
C PRO A 114 -17.54 -12.38 4.41
N PHE A 115 -16.58 -11.45 4.38
CA PHE A 115 -16.10 -10.82 3.16
C PHE A 115 -14.62 -10.48 3.25
N PHE A 116 -13.95 -10.54 2.11
CA PHE A 116 -12.53 -10.30 1.94
C PHE A 116 -12.28 -9.71 0.55
N LEU A 117 -11.62 -8.56 0.49
CA LEU A 117 -11.12 -7.99 -0.76
C LEU A 117 -9.60 -7.80 -0.58
N PRO A 118 -8.74 -8.50 -1.35
CA PRO A 118 -7.31 -8.19 -1.37
C PRO A 118 -7.05 -6.89 -2.14
N ASP A 119 -5.83 -6.38 -2.04
CA ASP A 119 -5.34 -5.36 -2.96
C ASP A 119 -5.32 -5.88 -4.43
N PRO A 120 -5.34 -4.98 -5.43
CA PRO A 120 -5.36 -5.38 -6.83
C PRO A 120 -4.02 -5.90 -7.35
N TRP A 121 -2.91 -5.73 -6.62
CA TRP A 121 -1.55 -6.09 -7.02
C TRP A 121 -1.17 -7.51 -6.62
N THR A 122 -1.82 -8.06 -5.59
CA THR A 122 -1.72 -9.49 -5.25
C THR A 122 -2.61 -10.32 -6.20
N PHE A 123 -2.11 -10.58 -7.42
CA PHE A 123 -2.91 -11.13 -8.53
C PHE A 123 -3.52 -12.52 -8.29
N GLN A 124 -2.90 -13.33 -7.43
CA GLN A 124 -3.34 -14.70 -7.15
C GLN A 124 -4.54 -14.72 -6.20
N GLU A 125 -4.61 -13.74 -5.29
CA GLU A 125 -5.67 -13.65 -4.28
C GLU A 125 -7.01 -13.19 -4.85
N GLN A 126 -8.08 -13.84 -4.42
CA GLN A 126 -9.44 -13.61 -4.92
C GLN A 126 -10.32 -12.97 -3.86
N GLY A 127 -11.24 -12.12 -4.30
CA GLY A 127 -12.30 -11.57 -3.46
C GLY A 127 -13.31 -12.63 -3.02
N TYR A 128 -13.74 -12.54 -1.75
CA TYR A 128 -14.80 -13.35 -1.16
C TYR A 128 -15.92 -12.45 -0.61
N PRO A 129 -17.20 -12.68 -0.93
CA PRO A 129 -17.71 -13.64 -1.90
C PRO A 129 -17.22 -13.33 -3.33
N LYS A 130 -17.26 -14.33 -4.22
CA LYS A 130 -16.70 -14.24 -5.60
C LYS A 130 -17.10 -13.00 -6.39
N LYS A 131 -18.28 -12.42 -6.13
CA LYS A 131 -18.74 -11.17 -6.75
C LYS A 131 -17.81 -9.97 -6.51
N LEU A 132 -17.02 -9.96 -5.44
CA LEU A 132 -16.02 -8.92 -5.19
C LEU A 132 -14.90 -8.91 -6.24
N ASN A 133 -14.67 -10.03 -6.96
CA ASN A 133 -13.71 -10.05 -8.07
C ASN A 133 -14.07 -9.06 -9.18
N HIS A 134 -15.33 -8.66 -9.33
CA HIS A 134 -15.70 -7.62 -10.29
C HIS A 134 -15.07 -6.25 -9.99
N LEU A 135 -14.67 -5.98 -8.74
CA LEU A 135 -13.87 -4.80 -8.38
C LEU A 135 -12.39 -4.94 -8.77
N LEU A 136 -11.87 -6.17 -8.82
CA LEU A 136 -10.46 -6.48 -9.08
C LEU A 136 -10.18 -6.72 -10.57
N ASP A 137 -11.13 -7.33 -11.27
CA ASP A 137 -10.97 -7.90 -12.61
C ASP A 137 -10.53 -6.87 -13.65
N LEU A 138 -11.14 -5.68 -13.61
CA LEU A 138 -10.85 -4.61 -14.56
C LEU A 138 -9.50 -3.94 -14.26
N PRO A 139 -9.21 -3.46 -13.03
CA PRO A 139 -7.88 -2.94 -12.69
C PRO A 139 -6.75 -3.93 -12.98
N ARG A 140 -6.89 -5.20 -12.57
CA ARG A 140 -5.89 -6.24 -12.82
C ARG A 140 -5.66 -6.49 -14.30
N TYR A 141 -6.72 -6.50 -15.08
CA TYR A 141 -6.61 -6.67 -16.53
C TYR A 141 -5.88 -5.50 -17.18
N ILE A 142 -6.24 -4.27 -16.83
CA ILE A 142 -5.56 -3.08 -17.35
C ILE A 142 -4.08 -3.12 -16.95
N SER A 143 -3.77 -3.40 -15.69
CA SER A 143 -2.39 -3.49 -15.19
C SER A 143 -1.58 -4.54 -15.94
N LYS A 144 -2.14 -5.73 -16.20
CA LYS A 144 -1.46 -6.83 -16.90
C LYS A 144 -1.37 -6.63 -18.43
N ASN A 145 -2.14 -5.71 -19.02
CA ASN A 145 -2.30 -5.62 -20.49
C ASN A 145 -2.27 -4.18 -21.05
N TYR A 146 -1.72 -3.21 -20.33
CA TYR A 146 -1.82 -1.78 -20.68
C TYR A 146 -1.36 -1.41 -22.10
N GLN A 147 -0.43 -2.16 -22.70
CA GLN A 147 0.03 -1.95 -24.09
C GLN A 147 -0.84 -2.63 -25.15
N ASN A 148 -1.59 -3.69 -24.79
CA ASN A 148 -2.44 -4.43 -25.74
C ASN A 148 -3.77 -4.81 -25.09
N LEU A 149 -4.59 -3.80 -24.85
CA LEU A 149 -5.92 -3.97 -24.31
C LEU A 149 -6.85 -4.55 -25.38
N ASN A 150 -7.22 -5.82 -25.23
CA ASN A 150 -8.31 -6.40 -26.01
C ASN A 150 -9.65 -5.69 -25.65
N PRO A 151 -10.33 -5.03 -26.60
CA PRO A 151 -11.54 -4.25 -26.32
C PRO A 151 -12.71 -5.10 -25.80
N LEU A 152 -12.85 -6.34 -26.28
CA LEU A 152 -13.91 -7.24 -25.82
C LEU A 152 -13.70 -7.63 -24.35
N LYS A 153 -12.46 -7.96 -23.95
CA LYS A 153 -12.14 -8.25 -22.55
C LYS A 153 -12.31 -7.01 -21.66
N LEU A 154 -11.98 -5.82 -22.16
CA LEU A 154 -12.21 -4.57 -21.43
C LEU A 154 -13.71 -4.33 -21.21
N LEU A 155 -14.52 -4.53 -22.25
CA LEU A 155 -15.97 -4.38 -22.19
C LEU A 155 -16.59 -5.38 -21.21
N THR A 156 -16.24 -6.67 -21.29
CA THR A 156 -16.82 -7.68 -20.41
C THR A 156 -16.51 -7.42 -18.94
N LYS A 157 -15.25 -7.06 -18.63
CA LYS A 157 -14.82 -6.70 -17.27
C LYS A 157 -15.46 -5.38 -16.81
N GLY A 158 -15.60 -4.41 -17.71
CA GLY A 158 -16.31 -3.15 -17.44
C GLY A 158 -17.79 -3.36 -17.13
N VAL A 159 -18.48 -4.20 -17.90
CA VAL A 159 -19.89 -4.58 -17.63
C VAL A 159 -20.02 -5.29 -16.29
N GLY A 160 -19.09 -6.21 -15.96
CA GLY A 160 -19.05 -6.86 -14.65
C GLY A 160 -18.92 -5.87 -13.49
N LEU A 161 -18.00 -4.91 -13.61
CA LEU A 161 -17.83 -3.84 -12.63
C LEU A 161 -19.08 -2.96 -12.50
N ILE A 162 -19.68 -2.54 -13.62
CA ILE A 162 -20.91 -1.72 -13.61
C ILE A 162 -22.06 -2.49 -12.96
N HIS A 163 -22.26 -3.75 -13.33
CA HIS A 163 -23.29 -4.60 -12.74
C HIS A 163 -23.09 -4.75 -11.22
N PHE A 164 -21.85 -4.96 -10.78
CA PHE A 164 -21.51 -5.01 -9.36
C PHE A 164 -21.87 -3.69 -8.65
N ILE A 165 -21.49 -2.54 -9.22
CA ILE A 165 -21.79 -1.23 -8.63
C ILE A 165 -23.31 -1.02 -8.53
N LEU A 166 -24.06 -1.33 -9.59
CA LEU A 166 -25.51 -1.16 -9.63
C LEU A 166 -26.23 -2.01 -8.57
N THR A 167 -25.72 -3.20 -8.27
CA THR A 167 -26.29 -4.15 -7.30
C THR A 167 -25.68 -4.06 -5.90
N SER A 168 -24.76 -3.12 -5.67
CA SER A 168 -24.00 -3.02 -4.41
C SER A 168 -24.78 -2.43 -3.23
N GLY A 169 -25.89 -1.72 -3.46
CA GLY A 169 -26.58 -0.90 -2.47
C GLY A 169 -26.00 0.53 -2.35
N ALA A 170 -24.80 0.79 -2.90
CA ALA A 170 -24.15 2.10 -2.89
C ALA A 170 -24.31 2.89 -4.20
N SER A 171 -24.99 2.34 -5.21
CA SER A 171 -25.02 2.86 -6.59
C SER A 171 -25.37 4.34 -6.71
N LEU A 172 -26.39 4.82 -5.98
CA LEU A 172 -26.80 6.23 -6.01
C LEU A 172 -25.71 7.16 -5.46
N LYS A 173 -25.10 6.79 -4.33
CA LYS A 173 -24.00 7.56 -3.72
C LYS A 173 -22.77 7.52 -4.62
N ILE A 174 -22.45 6.36 -5.19
CA ILE A 174 -21.35 6.22 -6.15
C ILE A 174 -21.60 7.16 -7.33
N LEU A 175 -22.79 7.13 -7.95
CA LEU A 175 -23.15 8.02 -9.07
C LEU A 175 -23.00 9.49 -8.71
N GLN A 176 -23.50 9.93 -7.55
CA GLN A 176 -23.35 11.32 -7.07
C GLN A 176 -21.87 11.71 -6.96
N HIS A 177 -21.03 10.82 -6.45
CA HIS A 177 -19.59 11.06 -6.34
C HIS A 177 -18.88 10.96 -7.70
N THR A 178 -19.35 10.13 -8.64
CA THR A 178 -18.87 10.12 -10.02
C THR A 178 -19.18 11.45 -10.72
N LEU A 179 -20.35 12.05 -10.47
CA LEU A 179 -20.67 13.39 -10.97
C LEU A 179 -19.73 14.46 -10.41
N LYS A 180 -19.35 14.34 -9.14
CA LYS A 180 -18.33 15.19 -8.53
C LYS A 180 -16.93 14.96 -9.16
N LEU A 181 -16.55 13.73 -9.43
CA LEU A 181 -15.28 13.41 -10.10
C LEU A 181 -15.13 14.19 -11.41
N PHE A 182 -16.19 14.35 -12.22
CA PHE A 182 -16.14 15.18 -13.43
C PHE A 182 -15.84 16.66 -13.14
N LYS A 183 -16.33 17.21 -12.03
CA LYS A 183 -15.99 18.57 -11.59
C LYS A 183 -14.53 18.66 -11.17
N ASP A 184 -14.05 17.69 -10.40
CA ASP A 184 -12.66 17.64 -9.95
C ASP A 184 -11.70 17.48 -11.15
N MET A 185 -12.06 16.65 -12.14
CA MET A 185 -11.30 16.54 -13.40
C MET A 185 -11.29 17.84 -14.21
N ARG A 186 -12.37 18.63 -14.18
CA ARG A 186 -12.39 19.96 -14.83
C ARG A 186 -11.48 20.95 -14.10
N GLN A 187 -11.40 20.88 -12.78
CA GLN A 187 -10.59 21.79 -11.97
C GLN A 187 -9.10 21.43 -11.99
N TYR A 188 -8.77 20.16 -11.80
CA TYR A 188 -7.39 19.69 -11.58
C TYR A 188 -6.80 18.93 -12.77
N GLY A 189 -7.61 18.63 -13.79
CA GLY A 189 -7.25 17.76 -14.90
C GLY A 189 -7.38 16.27 -14.56
N LYS A 190 -7.00 15.41 -15.50
CA LYS A 190 -6.99 13.94 -15.35
C LYS A 190 -5.73 13.46 -14.59
N LYS A 191 -5.40 14.10 -13.47
CA LYS A 191 -4.23 13.75 -12.65
C LYS A 191 -4.56 12.54 -11.75
N HIS A 192 -3.56 11.69 -11.49
CA HIS A 192 -3.72 10.45 -10.72
C HIS A 192 -4.34 10.67 -9.33
N PHE A 193 -3.97 11.75 -8.63
CA PHE A 193 -4.48 12.01 -7.29
C PHE A 193 -6.02 12.19 -7.23
N VAL A 194 -6.62 12.69 -8.31
CA VAL A 194 -8.08 12.86 -8.42
C VAL A 194 -8.77 11.49 -8.45
N PHE A 195 -8.20 10.54 -9.19
CA PHE A 195 -8.75 9.20 -9.33
C PHE A 195 -8.51 8.33 -8.11
N ILE A 196 -7.33 8.41 -7.47
CA ILE A 196 -7.05 7.60 -6.26
C ILE A 196 -7.86 8.09 -5.05
N SER A 197 -8.04 9.40 -4.89
CA SER A 197 -8.93 9.96 -3.84
C SER A 197 -10.38 9.52 -4.07
N TYR A 198 -10.83 9.57 -5.32
CA TYR A 198 -12.16 9.05 -5.70
C TYR A 198 -12.29 7.55 -5.38
N PHE A 199 -11.29 6.75 -5.74
CA PHE A 199 -11.30 5.30 -5.49
C PHE A 199 -11.39 4.96 -4.00
N ASP A 200 -10.66 5.64 -3.12
CA ASP A 200 -10.74 5.43 -1.67
C ASP A 200 -12.15 5.72 -1.13
N TYR A 201 -12.80 6.78 -1.63
CA TYR A 201 -14.16 7.11 -1.23
C TYR A 201 -15.18 6.06 -1.73
N ILE A 202 -15.10 5.63 -3.00
CA ILE A 202 -15.97 4.57 -3.52
C ILE A 202 -15.74 3.24 -2.78
N SER A 203 -14.48 2.91 -2.49
CA SER A 203 -14.13 1.72 -1.69
C SER A 203 -14.78 1.78 -0.31
N THR A 204 -14.78 2.94 0.35
CA THR A 204 -15.44 3.14 1.64
C THR A 204 -16.96 2.95 1.54
N LEU A 205 -17.61 3.49 0.51
CA LEU A 205 -19.05 3.30 0.31
C LEU A 205 -19.42 1.81 0.19
N LEU A 206 -18.67 1.07 -0.63
CA LEU A 206 -18.88 -0.35 -0.86
C LEU A 206 -18.57 -1.18 0.40
N PHE A 207 -17.44 -0.89 1.06
CA PHE A 207 -17.08 -1.49 2.35
C PHE A 207 -18.21 -1.34 3.36
N CYS A 208 -18.80 -0.15 3.48
CA CYS A 208 -19.90 0.10 4.42
C CYS A 208 -21.13 -0.76 4.11
N GLU A 209 -21.48 -0.97 2.84
CA GLU A 209 -22.59 -1.87 2.47
C GLU A 209 -22.29 -3.33 2.85
N TYR A 210 -21.05 -3.78 2.69
CA TYR A 210 -20.63 -5.12 3.13
C TYR A 210 -20.60 -5.24 4.65
N LYS A 211 -20.06 -4.25 5.38
CA LYS A 211 -20.09 -4.26 6.85
C LYS A 211 -21.52 -4.27 7.38
N LYS A 212 -22.44 -3.46 6.82
CA LYS A 212 -23.86 -3.51 7.22
C LYS A 212 -24.49 -4.87 6.96
N LYS A 213 -24.23 -5.44 5.78
CA LYS A 213 -24.82 -6.73 5.37
C LYS A 213 -24.34 -7.89 6.24
N TYR A 214 -23.05 -7.97 6.52
CA TYR A 214 -22.44 -9.12 7.19
C TYR A 214 -22.20 -8.90 8.69
N ASN A 215 -22.27 -7.65 9.14
CA ASN A 215 -22.12 -7.22 10.53
C ASN A 215 -20.95 -7.87 11.30
N PRO A 216 -19.72 -7.88 10.75
CA PRO A 216 -18.60 -8.50 11.45
C PRO A 216 -18.21 -7.70 12.71
N GLN A 217 -17.61 -8.39 13.67
CA GLN A 217 -17.09 -7.80 14.91
C GLN A 217 -15.87 -6.92 14.65
N CYS A 218 -14.93 -7.38 13.81
CA CYS A 218 -13.81 -6.59 13.32
C CYS A 218 -14.04 -6.24 11.84
N ALA A 219 -13.84 -4.99 11.46
CA ALA A 219 -13.92 -4.58 10.06
C ALA A 219 -12.70 -3.73 9.69
N ILE A 220 -11.84 -4.26 8.82
CA ILE A 220 -10.60 -3.65 8.38
C ILE A 220 -10.80 -3.08 6.98
N ILE A 221 -10.44 -1.81 6.79
CA ILE A 221 -10.41 -1.16 5.49
C ILE A 221 -9.09 -0.42 5.29
N PHE A 222 -8.43 -0.74 4.17
CA PHE A 222 -7.20 -0.12 3.73
C PHE A 222 -7.44 0.93 2.64
N LEU A 223 -6.85 2.12 2.81
CA LEU A 223 -6.95 3.26 1.89
C LEU A 223 -5.56 3.84 1.59
N ASN A 224 -5.28 4.15 0.32
CA ASN A 224 -3.90 4.43 -0.13
C ASN A 224 -3.67 5.84 -0.70
N SER A 225 -4.70 6.68 -0.80
CA SER A 225 -4.57 7.98 -1.48
C SER A 225 -3.55 8.92 -0.83
N LEU A 226 -3.40 8.90 0.49
CA LEU A 226 -2.46 9.77 1.21
C LEU A 226 -1.00 9.42 0.89
N ALA A 227 -0.65 8.13 0.84
CA ALA A 227 0.67 7.66 0.42
C ALA A 227 1.05 8.21 -0.96
N HIS A 228 0.15 8.07 -1.94
CA HIS A 228 0.36 8.58 -3.30
C HIS A 228 0.50 10.11 -3.34
N LEU A 229 -0.36 10.82 -2.60
CA LEU A 229 -0.33 12.28 -2.54
C LEU A 229 0.97 12.81 -1.96
N GLN A 230 1.47 12.20 -0.89
CA GLN A 230 2.70 12.62 -0.25
C GLN A 230 3.94 12.31 -1.14
N HIS A 231 3.97 11.14 -1.81
CA HIS A 231 5.03 10.79 -2.76
C HIS A 231 5.06 11.70 -4.00
N HIS A 232 3.90 12.20 -4.46
CA HIS A 232 3.81 12.91 -5.75
C HIS A 232 3.59 14.42 -5.64
N HIS A 233 3.05 14.91 -4.53
CA HIS A 233 2.49 16.27 -4.42
C HIS A 233 2.93 17.04 -3.16
N TRP A 234 3.81 16.50 -2.32
CA TRP A 234 4.38 17.21 -1.16
C TRP A 234 5.54 18.11 -1.58
N LYS A 235 5.27 19.11 -2.42
CA LYS A 235 6.32 19.85 -3.18
C LYS A 235 6.82 21.15 -2.53
N LYS A 236 6.24 21.56 -1.42
CA LYS A 236 6.45 22.91 -0.83
C LYS A 236 7.02 22.84 0.59
N GLY A 237 7.78 21.79 0.89
CA GLY A 237 8.35 21.53 2.22
C GLY A 237 7.39 20.80 3.17
N PRO A 238 7.91 20.35 4.33
CA PRO A 238 7.21 19.45 5.24
C PRO A 238 5.91 20.04 5.82
N HIS A 239 5.87 21.34 6.08
CA HIS A 239 4.73 21.99 6.73
C HIS A 239 3.75 22.65 5.76
N THR A 240 3.89 22.47 4.44
CA THR A 240 2.99 23.12 3.48
C THR A 240 2.00 22.14 2.88
N VAL A 241 0.71 22.38 3.11
CA VAL A 241 -0.38 21.61 2.51
C VAL A 241 -0.60 22.10 1.08
N THR A 242 -0.20 21.30 0.08
CA THR A 242 -0.45 21.64 -1.33
C THR A 242 -1.93 21.46 -1.70
N PRO A 243 -2.43 22.13 -2.76
CA PRO A 243 -3.83 21.97 -3.19
C PRO A 243 -4.22 20.51 -3.49
N GLU A 244 -3.30 19.73 -4.04
CA GLU A 244 -3.50 18.30 -4.29
C GLU A 244 -3.58 17.49 -2.99
N ILE A 245 -2.68 17.72 -2.03
CA ILE A 245 -2.75 17.08 -0.71
C ILE A 245 -4.06 17.45 -0.01
N LEU A 246 -4.44 18.73 -0.03
CA LEU A 246 -5.70 19.20 0.55
C LEU A 246 -6.92 18.53 -0.09
N HIS A 247 -6.89 18.26 -1.39
CA HIS A 247 -7.98 17.54 -2.06
C HIS A 247 -8.15 16.12 -1.49
N GLY A 248 -7.04 15.39 -1.30
CA GLY A 248 -7.05 14.08 -0.66
C GLY A 248 -7.51 14.12 0.78
N LEU A 249 -6.97 15.05 1.58
CA LEU A 249 -7.36 15.20 2.99
C LEU A 249 -8.84 15.57 3.14
N LYS A 250 -9.39 16.43 2.28
CA LYS A 250 -10.84 16.70 2.21
C LYS A 250 -11.67 15.47 1.82
N THR A 251 -11.07 14.53 1.10
CA THR A 251 -11.72 13.27 0.75
C THR A 251 -11.67 12.28 1.91
N ILE A 252 -10.54 12.16 2.59
CA ILE A 252 -10.40 11.37 3.83
C ILE A 252 -11.29 11.91 4.94
N ASP A 253 -11.41 13.22 5.11
CA ASP A 253 -12.33 13.81 6.08
C ASP A 253 -13.79 13.39 5.81
N LYS A 254 -14.18 13.26 4.54
CA LYS A 254 -15.51 12.76 4.15
C LYS A 254 -15.66 11.26 4.33
N VAL A 255 -14.61 10.48 4.10
CA VAL A 255 -14.56 9.05 4.42
C VAL A 255 -14.83 8.86 5.91
N LEU A 256 -14.10 9.58 6.77
CA LEU A 256 -14.26 9.55 8.21
C LEU A 256 -15.66 9.99 8.64
N ALA A 257 -16.18 11.09 8.09
CA ALA A 257 -17.56 11.54 8.34
C ALA A 257 -18.57 10.44 8.04
N TYR A 258 -18.42 9.78 6.89
CA TYR A 258 -19.33 8.71 6.47
C TYR A 258 -19.22 7.48 7.36
N LEU A 259 -18.01 7.07 7.75
CA LEU A 259 -17.77 5.94 8.65
C LEU A 259 -18.37 6.21 10.04
N PHE A 260 -18.07 7.36 10.64
CA PHE A 260 -18.61 7.73 11.95
C PHE A 260 -20.14 7.82 11.97
N ALA A 261 -20.73 8.38 10.91
CA ALA A 261 -22.19 8.47 10.81
C ALA A 261 -22.85 7.10 10.56
N THR A 262 -22.16 6.20 9.84
CA THR A 262 -22.70 4.88 9.50
C THR A 262 -22.57 3.90 10.66
N PHE A 263 -21.54 4.04 11.49
CA PHE A 263 -21.22 3.12 12.57
C PHE A 263 -20.93 3.84 13.90
N PRO A 264 -21.89 4.60 14.44
CA PRO A 264 -21.66 5.44 15.62
C PRO A 264 -21.33 4.66 16.90
N ASP A 265 -21.78 3.40 16.99
CA ASP A 265 -21.61 2.54 18.18
C ASP A 265 -20.37 1.65 18.12
N ASN A 266 -19.57 1.75 17.06
CA ASN A 266 -18.33 0.96 16.93
C ASN A 266 -17.16 1.72 17.52
N ALA A 267 -16.21 0.99 18.10
CA ALA A 267 -14.88 1.52 18.34
C ALA A 267 -14.18 1.83 17.01
N PHE A 268 -13.34 2.85 17.00
CA PHE A 268 -12.50 3.20 15.85
C PHE A 268 -11.02 3.12 16.22
N VAL A 269 -10.27 2.54 15.29
CA VAL A 269 -8.81 2.59 15.25
C VAL A 269 -8.41 3.14 13.88
N VAL A 270 -7.63 4.20 13.85
CA VAL A 270 -7.07 4.77 12.62
C VAL A 270 -5.55 4.71 12.72
N HIS A 271 -4.88 4.04 11.79
CA HIS A 271 -3.43 3.91 11.85
C HIS A 271 -2.79 3.76 10.48
N ASN A 272 -1.48 3.97 10.43
CA ASN A 272 -0.60 3.66 9.31
C ASN A 272 0.44 2.63 9.78
N GLY A 273 0.93 1.76 8.89
CA GLY A 273 1.95 0.78 9.29
C GLY A 273 3.37 1.34 9.36
N LEU A 274 3.60 2.44 8.65
CA LEU A 274 4.78 3.29 8.59
C LEU A 274 4.33 4.67 8.09
N SER A 275 5.19 5.69 8.10
CA SER A 275 4.88 7.05 7.65
C SER A 275 5.83 7.50 6.54
N GLN A 276 5.61 8.71 6.04
CA GLN A 276 6.55 9.37 5.15
C GLN A 276 7.05 10.67 5.75
N MET A 277 8.26 11.06 5.35
CA MET A 277 8.78 12.40 5.51
C MET A 277 8.94 13.11 4.16
N ASN A 278 8.90 14.44 4.17
CA ASN A 278 9.11 15.26 3.00
C ASN A 278 10.59 15.29 2.59
N THR A 279 10.86 15.11 1.30
CA THR A 279 12.24 15.03 0.77
C THR A 279 12.62 16.18 -0.15
N ASN A 280 11.92 17.33 -0.10
CA ASN A 280 12.21 18.44 -1.05
C ASN A 280 13.60 19.07 -0.87
N HIS A 281 14.22 18.88 0.30
CA HIS A 281 15.57 19.35 0.60
C HIS A 281 16.66 18.36 0.16
N GLU A 282 16.28 17.11 -0.14
CA GLU A 282 17.19 16.05 -0.57
C GLU A 282 17.46 16.12 -2.08
N ARG A 283 18.45 15.33 -2.53
CA ARG A 283 18.72 15.11 -3.96
C ARG A 283 17.46 14.62 -4.66
N ALA A 284 17.25 15.08 -5.89
CA ALA A 284 16.11 14.67 -6.69
C ALA A 284 16.10 13.14 -6.87
N TRP A 285 15.02 12.51 -6.42
CA TRP A 285 14.74 11.10 -6.64
C TRP A 285 13.70 10.95 -7.73
N ILE A 286 14.14 10.56 -8.92
CA ILE A 286 13.25 10.30 -10.06
C ILE A 286 12.84 8.83 -10.06
N LEU A 287 11.53 8.59 -10.11
CA LEU A 287 10.95 7.28 -10.28
C LEU A 287 10.81 6.98 -11.77
N TYR A 288 11.66 6.11 -12.29
CA TYR A 288 11.55 5.61 -13.66
C TYR A 288 10.82 4.26 -13.67
N ARG A 289 9.99 4.01 -14.67
CA ARG A 289 9.23 2.75 -14.82
C ARG A 289 9.35 2.19 -16.23
N GLN A 290 9.40 0.87 -16.35
CA GLN A 290 9.42 0.16 -17.62
C GLN A 290 8.16 0.43 -18.46
N LYS A 291 8.42 0.88 -19.69
CA LYS A 291 7.66 0.90 -20.95
C LYS A 291 6.71 -0.25 -21.18
N ASP A 292 7.30 -1.42 -21.18
CA ASP A 292 6.71 -2.73 -21.47
C ASP A 292 7.75 -3.75 -21.00
N PRO A 293 7.60 -4.30 -19.77
CA PRO A 293 8.54 -5.25 -19.22
C PRO A 293 8.84 -6.44 -20.14
N MET A 294 7.82 -7.00 -20.78
CA MET A 294 7.98 -8.18 -21.61
C MET A 294 8.71 -7.83 -22.91
N ARG A 295 8.32 -6.73 -23.57
CA ARG A 295 9.02 -6.25 -24.78
C ARG A 295 10.46 -5.84 -24.47
N PHE A 296 10.69 -5.23 -23.31
CA PHE A 296 12.02 -4.87 -22.84
C PHE A 296 12.92 -6.10 -22.67
N LEU A 297 12.49 -7.10 -21.91
CA LEU A 297 13.25 -8.34 -21.71
C LEU A 297 13.49 -9.07 -23.04
N LYS A 298 12.50 -9.08 -23.94
CA LYS A 298 12.66 -9.63 -25.29
C LYS A 298 13.70 -8.87 -26.11
N ALA A 299 13.76 -7.53 -26.00
CA ALA A 299 14.77 -6.72 -26.67
C ALA A 299 16.19 -7.02 -26.16
N LEU A 300 16.32 -7.37 -24.88
CA LEU A 300 17.57 -7.84 -24.28
C LEU A 300 17.90 -9.31 -24.55
N HIS A 301 17.08 -10.01 -25.34
CA HIS A 301 17.21 -11.46 -25.56
C HIS A 301 17.20 -12.28 -24.25
N ILE A 302 16.37 -11.88 -23.28
CA ILE A 302 16.09 -12.62 -22.05
C ILE A 302 14.82 -13.47 -22.27
N PRO A 303 14.87 -14.81 -22.07
CA PRO A 303 13.76 -15.72 -22.40
C PRO A 303 12.67 -15.77 -21.32
N ALA A 304 12.11 -14.62 -20.95
CA ALA A 304 10.99 -14.54 -20.01
C ALA A 304 9.69 -15.10 -20.65
N ILE A 305 8.91 -15.87 -19.89
CA ILE A 305 7.60 -16.39 -20.33
C ILE A 305 6.44 -15.50 -19.86
N ALA A 306 6.60 -14.82 -18.73
CA ALA A 306 5.62 -13.90 -18.19
C ALA A 306 6.30 -12.83 -17.33
N VAL A 307 5.65 -11.67 -17.20
CA VAL A 307 6.02 -10.65 -16.22
C VAL A 307 4.76 -10.19 -15.48
N GLU A 308 4.82 -10.16 -14.15
CA GLU A 308 3.85 -9.51 -13.29
C GLU A 308 4.45 -8.20 -12.77
N GLN A 309 4.12 -7.09 -13.44
CA GLN A 309 4.57 -5.76 -13.01
C GLN A 309 3.81 -5.33 -11.74
N HIS A 310 4.54 -4.78 -10.79
CA HIS A 310 4.02 -4.29 -9.51
C HIS A 310 3.60 -2.82 -9.59
N MET A 311 3.43 -2.18 -8.42
CA MET A 311 2.88 -0.83 -8.30
C MET A 311 3.78 0.23 -8.92
N THR A 312 5.11 0.09 -8.85
CA THR A 312 6.04 1.18 -9.18
C THR A 312 6.99 0.86 -10.34
N HIS A 313 8.21 0.39 -10.07
CA HIS A 313 9.32 0.21 -11.03
C HIS A 313 9.93 -1.20 -10.96
N ASP A 314 9.13 -2.12 -10.47
CA ASP A 314 9.46 -3.45 -10.01
C ASP A 314 8.44 -4.49 -10.53
N GLY A 315 8.80 -5.76 -10.43
CA GLY A 315 7.91 -6.86 -10.79
C GLY A 315 8.54 -8.24 -10.68
N HIS A 316 7.73 -9.26 -10.91
CA HIS A 316 8.16 -10.64 -11.01
C HIS A 316 8.30 -11.09 -12.46
N VAL A 317 9.43 -11.68 -12.81
CA VAL A 317 9.68 -12.31 -14.11
C VAL A 317 9.68 -13.82 -13.94
N PHE A 318 8.98 -14.52 -14.82
CA PHE A 318 8.86 -15.97 -14.81
C PHE A 318 9.58 -16.57 -16.01
N PHE A 319 10.19 -17.73 -15.82
CA PHE A 319 10.98 -18.46 -16.80
C PHE A 319 10.44 -19.89 -16.99
N ALA A 320 10.76 -20.50 -18.13
CA ALA A 320 10.35 -21.89 -18.41
C ALA A 320 11.14 -22.91 -17.57
N ASN A 321 12.37 -22.56 -17.18
CA ASN A 321 13.27 -23.43 -16.43
C ASN A 321 14.22 -22.60 -15.56
N LYS A 322 14.88 -23.29 -14.61
CA LYS A 322 15.84 -22.72 -13.67
C LYS A 322 17.09 -22.15 -14.35
N GLU A 323 17.55 -22.74 -15.44
CA GLU A 323 18.79 -22.34 -16.12
C GLU A 323 18.64 -20.96 -16.76
N ASP A 324 17.52 -20.72 -17.45
CA ASP A 324 17.14 -19.43 -18.02
C ASP A 324 16.99 -18.37 -16.92
N CYS A 325 16.37 -18.73 -15.80
CA CYS A 325 16.24 -17.87 -14.63
C CYS A 325 17.61 -17.45 -14.06
N GLN A 326 18.52 -18.41 -13.84
CA GLN A 326 19.86 -18.14 -13.32
C GLN A 326 20.70 -17.28 -14.28
N LYS A 327 20.57 -17.54 -15.59
CA LYS A 327 21.22 -16.74 -16.62
C LYS A 327 20.71 -15.30 -16.61
N ALA A 328 19.39 -15.10 -16.61
CA ALA A 328 18.77 -13.78 -16.55
C ALA A 328 19.16 -13.01 -15.28
N TYR A 329 19.25 -13.69 -14.12
CA TYR A 329 19.73 -13.09 -12.88
C TYR A 329 21.12 -12.48 -13.04
N THR A 330 22.05 -13.23 -13.61
CA THR A 330 23.44 -12.79 -13.79
C THR A 330 23.51 -11.60 -14.73
N GLU A 331 22.84 -11.69 -15.87
CA GLU A 331 22.92 -10.69 -16.93
C GLU A 331 22.23 -9.37 -16.56
N LEU A 332 21.06 -9.43 -15.90
CA LEU A 332 20.37 -8.21 -15.47
C LEU A 332 21.19 -7.42 -14.44
N LYS A 333 22.00 -8.08 -13.62
CA LYS A 333 22.90 -7.41 -12.66
C LYS A 333 24.08 -6.71 -13.33
N GLU A 334 24.45 -7.10 -14.55
CA GLU A 334 25.52 -6.47 -15.34
C GLU A 334 25.03 -5.23 -16.09
N ALA A 335 23.71 -5.00 -16.18
CA ALA A 335 23.17 -3.82 -16.83
C ALA A 335 23.58 -2.55 -16.07
N THR A 336 24.13 -1.57 -16.78
CA THR A 336 24.61 -0.32 -16.18
C THR A 336 24.16 0.92 -16.96
N LEU A 337 24.00 2.02 -16.24
CA LEU A 337 23.72 3.34 -16.80
C LEU A 337 24.61 4.36 -16.07
N LEU A 338 25.43 5.10 -16.80
CA LEU A 338 26.43 6.02 -16.22
C LEU A 338 27.30 5.32 -15.16
N ASP A 339 27.80 4.12 -15.49
CA ASP A 339 28.60 3.25 -14.62
C ASP A 339 27.94 2.80 -13.30
N LYS A 340 26.64 3.06 -13.14
CA LYS A 340 25.83 2.59 -11.99
C LYS A 340 25.00 1.39 -12.37
N PRO A 341 24.78 0.42 -11.46
CA PRO A 341 23.86 -0.70 -11.70
C PRO A 341 22.46 -0.20 -12.07
N LEU A 342 21.91 -0.72 -13.16
CA LEU A 342 20.58 -0.36 -13.62
C LEU A 342 19.49 -1.12 -12.87
N PHE A 343 19.74 -2.38 -12.51
CA PHE A 343 18.76 -3.24 -11.86
C PHE A 343 19.22 -3.74 -10.51
N HIS A 344 18.25 -3.89 -9.62
CA HIS A 344 18.31 -4.78 -8.47
C HIS A 344 17.57 -6.07 -8.84
N VAL A 345 18.13 -7.23 -8.51
CA VAL A 345 17.59 -8.53 -8.89
C VAL A 345 17.76 -9.52 -7.74
N GLU A 346 16.70 -10.25 -7.43
CA GLU A 346 16.66 -11.25 -6.35
C GLU A 346 16.02 -12.55 -6.85
N PHE A 347 16.52 -13.69 -6.37
CA PHE A 347 15.83 -14.96 -6.54
C PHE A 347 14.63 -15.03 -5.60
N ASN A 348 13.56 -15.68 -6.03
CA ASN A 348 12.51 -16.10 -5.10
C ASN A 348 12.97 -17.39 -4.39
N GLU A 349 12.78 -17.46 -3.07
CA GLU A 349 13.24 -18.58 -2.24
C GLU A 349 12.41 -19.86 -2.44
N HIS A 350 11.18 -19.73 -2.93
CA HIS A 350 10.21 -20.82 -3.08
C HIS A 350 9.99 -21.26 -4.54
N ASP A 351 10.39 -20.45 -5.52
CA ASP A 351 10.25 -20.72 -6.96
C ASP A 351 11.54 -20.38 -7.72
N ASN A 352 12.26 -21.43 -8.14
CA ASN A 352 13.53 -21.30 -8.86
C ASN A 352 13.39 -20.86 -10.33
N CYS A 353 12.16 -20.67 -10.81
CA CYS A 353 11.82 -20.14 -12.13
C CYS A 353 11.25 -18.71 -12.04
N LYS A 354 11.33 -18.06 -10.87
CA LYS A 354 10.86 -16.70 -10.62
C LYS A 354 12.00 -15.80 -10.14
N LEU A 355 12.10 -14.61 -10.73
CA LEU A 355 12.96 -13.52 -10.26
C LEU A 355 12.13 -12.30 -9.87
N PHE A 356 12.53 -11.64 -8.80
CA PHE A 356 12.19 -10.24 -8.60
C PHE A 356 13.23 -9.37 -9.30
N TYR A 357 12.78 -8.33 -10.00
CA TYR A 357 13.66 -7.31 -10.55
C TYR A 357 13.06 -5.91 -10.38
N MET A 358 13.93 -4.94 -10.17
CA MET A 358 13.56 -3.55 -9.90
C MET A 358 14.55 -2.63 -10.56
N LEU A 359 14.07 -1.55 -11.18
CA LEU A 359 14.95 -0.49 -11.67
C LEU A 359 15.60 0.22 -10.48
N LYS A 360 16.92 0.17 -10.37
CA LYS A 360 17.74 0.72 -9.28
C LYS A 360 18.45 2.00 -9.70
N PHE A 361 17.76 2.86 -10.45
CA PHE A 361 18.32 4.11 -10.95
C PHE A 361 17.34 5.26 -10.70
N THR A 362 17.82 6.32 -10.04
CA THR A 362 16.98 7.40 -9.51
C THR A 362 17.47 8.80 -9.87
N ASP A 363 18.65 8.91 -10.48
CA ASP A 363 19.24 10.19 -10.84
C ASP A 363 18.45 10.88 -11.95
N GLU A 364 18.38 12.21 -11.90
CA GLU A 364 17.74 12.98 -12.95
C GLU A 364 18.55 12.94 -14.25
N LEU A 365 17.94 12.38 -15.29
CA LEU A 365 18.51 12.28 -16.64
C LEU A 365 18.04 13.42 -17.53
N SER A 366 18.94 14.38 -17.80
CA SER A 366 18.69 15.51 -18.70
C SER A 366 18.79 15.15 -20.19
N ASP A 367 19.72 14.25 -20.54
CA ASP A 367 19.91 13.80 -21.92
C ASP A 367 18.84 12.77 -22.31
N LYS A 368 18.02 13.10 -23.32
CA LYS A 368 16.96 12.22 -23.84
C LYS A 368 17.47 11.09 -24.73
N ASN A 369 18.72 11.16 -25.19
CA ASN A 369 19.35 10.13 -26.00
C ASN A 369 20.24 9.20 -25.17
N ILE A 370 20.22 9.33 -23.84
CA ILE A 370 21.04 8.53 -22.96
C ILE A 370 20.78 7.03 -23.15
N THR A 371 21.86 6.26 -23.16
CA THR A 371 21.83 4.81 -23.33
C THR A 371 22.29 4.11 -22.06
N PHE A 372 21.75 2.92 -21.81
CA PHE A 372 22.30 1.99 -20.83
C PHE A 372 23.06 0.87 -21.56
N THR A 373 24.01 0.25 -20.86
CA THR A 373 24.85 -0.83 -21.37
C THR A 373 24.33 -2.18 -20.85
N PHE A 374 24.22 -3.17 -21.72
CA PHE A 374 23.89 -4.55 -21.39
C PHE A 374 24.62 -5.49 -22.36
N ARG A 375 25.36 -6.49 -21.86
CA ARG A 375 26.20 -7.42 -22.67
C ARG A 375 27.09 -6.68 -23.70
N ASN A 376 27.71 -5.56 -23.32
CA ASN A 376 28.52 -4.68 -24.19
C ASN A 376 27.76 -4.01 -25.35
N GLU A 377 26.42 -4.07 -25.36
CA GLU A 377 25.57 -3.34 -26.29
C GLU A 377 24.91 -2.14 -25.59
N HIS A 378 24.55 -1.12 -26.38
CA HIS A 378 23.92 0.09 -25.88
C HIS A 378 22.47 0.19 -26.33
N TYR A 379 21.59 0.51 -25.38
CA TYR A 379 20.15 0.57 -25.59
C TYR A 379 19.62 1.94 -25.18
N PRO A 380 18.79 2.62 -26.00
CA PRO A 380 18.19 3.90 -25.64
C PRO A 380 17.30 3.78 -24.40
N PHE A 381 17.64 4.49 -23.32
CA PHE A 381 16.92 4.38 -22.06
C PHE A 381 15.46 4.78 -22.20
N PHE A 382 15.20 5.95 -22.81
CA PHE A 382 13.84 6.48 -22.94
C PHE A 382 12.97 5.76 -23.99
N GLU A 383 13.49 4.80 -24.74
CA GLU A 383 12.65 3.88 -25.51
C GLU A 383 11.98 2.82 -24.62
N HIS A 384 12.63 2.49 -23.50
CA HIS A 384 12.23 1.41 -22.61
C HIS A 384 11.68 1.87 -21.26
N PHE A 385 11.94 3.11 -20.84
CA PHE A 385 11.52 3.63 -19.53
C PHE A 385 10.84 5.00 -19.65
N ASP A 386 9.87 5.25 -18.76
CA ASP A 386 9.22 6.54 -18.55
C ASP A 386 9.60 7.12 -17.20
N SER A 387 9.79 8.44 -17.13
CA SER A 387 9.88 9.17 -15.87
C SER A 387 8.46 9.40 -15.34
N ILE A 388 8.13 8.80 -14.20
CA ILE A 388 6.79 8.85 -13.62
C ILE A 388 6.64 10.06 -12.69
N VAL A 389 7.60 10.25 -11.78
CA VAL A 389 7.52 11.32 -10.78
C VAL A 389 8.90 11.63 -10.19
N LYS A 390 9.14 12.90 -9.87
CA LYS A 390 10.17 13.28 -8.88
C LYS A 390 9.55 13.11 -7.50
N ARG A 391 9.96 12.07 -6.77
CA ARG A 391 9.41 11.73 -5.45
C ARG A 391 9.62 12.89 -4.48
N THR A 392 8.60 13.12 -3.66
CA THR A 392 8.60 14.16 -2.63
C THR A 392 8.39 13.62 -1.22
N GLY A 393 8.27 12.30 -1.10
CA GLY A 393 8.20 11.57 0.16
C GLY A 393 9.12 10.35 0.13
N ARG A 394 9.72 10.04 1.28
CA ARG A 394 10.36 8.74 1.56
C ARG A 394 9.76 8.11 2.80
N HIS A 395 9.80 6.79 2.86
CA HIS A 395 9.33 6.01 4.00
C HIS A 395 10.21 6.26 5.22
N ILE A 396 9.59 6.28 6.40
CA ILE A 396 10.26 6.33 7.70
C ILE A 396 9.75 5.19 8.58
N PRO A 397 10.58 4.64 9.48
CA PRO A 397 10.26 3.45 10.27
C PRO A 397 9.29 3.72 11.43
N PHE A 398 8.56 4.84 11.38
CA PHE A 398 7.65 5.29 12.41
C PHE A 398 6.23 5.37 11.86
N GLY A 399 5.26 5.10 12.72
CA GLY A 399 3.84 5.24 12.41
C GLY A 399 3.07 5.76 13.62
N THR A 400 1.75 5.79 13.52
CA THR A 400 0.87 6.33 14.54
C THR A 400 -0.44 5.56 14.55
N VAL A 401 -0.92 5.27 15.76
CA VAL A 401 -2.25 4.73 16.02
C VAL A 401 -3.08 5.80 16.73
N PHE A 402 -4.29 6.00 16.26
CA PHE A 402 -5.32 6.77 16.92
C PHE A 402 -6.48 5.84 17.28
N SER A 403 -6.84 5.76 18.56
CA SER A 403 -8.01 4.98 18.98
C SER A 403 -8.88 5.70 19.99
N ASP A 404 -10.20 5.58 19.80
CA ASP A 404 -11.18 6.11 20.74
C ASP A 404 -11.44 5.20 21.95
N THR A 405 -11.18 3.90 21.81
CA THR A 405 -11.62 2.88 22.77
C THR A 405 -10.51 1.90 23.14
N ILE A 406 -9.73 1.42 22.17
CA ILE A 406 -8.69 0.41 22.43
C ILE A 406 -7.46 1.12 22.99
N HIS A 407 -6.97 0.64 24.13
CA HIS A 407 -5.76 1.17 24.74
C HIS A 407 -4.53 0.48 24.15
N PHE A 408 -3.65 1.31 23.61
CA PHE A 408 -2.29 0.97 23.21
C PHE A 408 -1.35 1.75 24.14
N PRO A 409 -0.17 1.21 24.51
CA PRO A 409 0.83 1.99 25.21
C PRO A 409 1.44 3.02 24.26
N ASP A 410 2.14 4.02 24.81
CA ASP A 410 2.59 5.19 24.05
C ASP A 410 3.51 4.83 22.88
N GLN A 411 4.29 3.75 23.01
CA GLN A 411 5.13 3.21 21.95
C GLN A 411 4.95 1.69 21.81
N ILE A 412 4.78 1.20 20.58
CA ILE A 412 4.72 -0.24 20.26
C ILE A 412 5.45 -0.55 18.96
N TYR A 413 5.97 -1.78 18.86
CA TYR A 413 6.35 -2.32 17.56
C TYR A 413 5.10 -2.50 16.70
N ASN A 414 5.18 -2.19 15.40
CA ASN A 414 4.02 -2.30 14.52
C ASN A 414 3.43 -3.73 14.46
N HIS A 415 4.28 -4.75 14.48
CA HIS A 415 3.87 -6.16 14.54
C HIS A 415 3.20 -6.56 15.86
N ASP A 416 3.27 -5.74 16.93
CA ASP A 416 2.59 -6.03 18.19
C ASP A 416 1.16 -5.44 18.26
N PHE A 417 0.74 -4.64 17.26
CA PHE A 417 -0.58 -4.03 17.20
C PHE A 417 -1.72 -5.01 17.48
N ASN A 418 -1.68 -6.18 16.83
CA ASN A 418 -2.78 -7.13 16.90
C ASN A 418 -2.96 -7.76 18.27
N ARG A 419 -1.94 -7.74 19.15
CA ARG A 419 -2.08 -8.23 20.54
C ARG A 419 -3.16 -7.45 21.30
N TYR A 420 -3.21 -6.13 21.11
CA TYR A 420 -4.19 -5.25 21.75
C TYR A 420 -5.58 -5.40 21.12
N LEU A 421 -5.64 -5.60 19.80
CA LEU A 421 -6.88 -5.91 19.11
C LEU A 421 -7.47 -7.24 19.58
N PHE A 422 -6.63 -8.27 19.74
CA PHE A 422 -7.05 -9.58 20.22
C PHE A 422 -7.50 -9.52 21.68
N ASN A 423 -6.74 -8.85 22.55
CA ASN A 423 -7.14 -8.61 23.94
C ASN A 423 -8.49 -7.89 24.04
N TYR A 424 -8.74 -6.89 23.19
CA TYR A 424 -10.00 -6.17 23.17
C TYR A 424 -11.20 -7.12 22.95
N PHE A 425 -11.08 -8.09 22.04
CA PHE A 425 -12.15 -9.05 21.79
C PHE A 425 -12.21 -10.19 22.81
N LYS A 426 -11.05 -10.68 23.24
CA LYS A 426 -10.86 -11.93 23.97
C LYS A 426 -9.80 -11.76 25.08
N PRO A 427 -10.07 -10.94 26.11
CA PRO A 427 -9.06 -10.58 27.11
C PRO A 427 -8.56 -11.80 27.91
N ASP A 428 -9.43 -12.80 28.11
CA ASP A 428 -9.10 -14.02 28.85
C ASP A 428 -8.21 -14.97 28.03
N GLU A 429 -8.22 -14.86 26.70
CA GLU A 429 -7.44 -15.71 25.79
C GLU A 429 -6.15 -15.01 25.34
N PHE A 430 -6.15 -13.67 25.30
CA PHE A 430 -5.02 -12.84 24.87
C PHE A 430 -4.69 -11.81 25.95
N ALA A 431 -4.13 -12.27 27.08
CA ALA A 431 -3.66 -11.37 28.12
C ALA A 431 -2.50 -10.50 27.60
N LEU A 432 -2.52 -9.22 27.93
CA LEU A 432 -1.40 -8.31 27.64
C LEU A 432 -0.29 -8.54 28.66
N PRO A 433 0.99 -8.40 28.26
CA PRO A 433 2.10 -8.42 29.21
C PRO A 433 1.95 -7.27 30.21
N VAL A 434 2.30 -7.54 31.47
CA VAL A 434 2.41 -6.51 32.51
C VAL A 434 3.68 -5.72 32.20
N PHE A 435 3.54 -4.45 31.81
CA PHE A 435 4.68 -3.55 31.67
C PHE A 435 5.01 -2.98 33.07
N ASP A 436 6.22 -3.25 33.57
CA ASP A 436 6.76 -2.53 34.73
C ASP A 436 7.20 -1.14 34.24
N GLU A 437 6.63 -0.08 34.83
CA GLU A 437 6.86 1.33 34.46
C GLU A 437 8.30 1.83 34.71
N GLU A 438 9.23 1.00 35.21
CA GLU A 438 10.59 1.42 35.61
C GLU A 438 11.67 1.31 34.52
N SER A 439 11.33 1.06 33.25
CA SER A 439 12.35 0.87 32.19
C SER A 439 12.05 1.56 30.85
N GLU A 440 11.77 2.86 30.88
CA GLU A 440 11.88 3.70 29.68
C GLU A 440 12.96 4.76 29.85
N GLU A 441 14.19 4.44 29.45
CA GLU A 441 15.10 5.46 28.95
C GLU A 441 14.54 5.96 27.61
N VAL A 442 13.99 7.17 27.65
CA VAL A 442 13.63 7.93 26.44
C VAL A 442 14.93 8.33 25.74
N GLU A 443 15.45 7.47 24.88
CA GLU A 443 16.50 7.87 23.95
C GLU A 443 15.90 8.85 22.94
N HIS A 444 16.23 10.13 23.09
CA HIS A 444 16.05 11.15 22.08
C HIS A 444 16.95 10.84 20.89
N TYR A 445 16.44 10.11 19.90
CA TYR A 445 17.11 9.90 18.61
C TYR A 445 16.96 11.16 17.72
N GLU A 446 17.78 12.18 17.97
CA GLU A 446 18.01 13.29 17.03
C GLU A 446 19.33 13.15 16.24
N GLU A 447 20.19 12.16 16.51
CA GLU A 447 21.56 12.11 15.95
C GLU A 447 21.77 11.26 14.68
N ASP A 448 20.84 10.36 14.28
CA ASP A 448 21.08 9.45 13.14
C ASP A 448 20.81 10.06 11.75
N LEU A 449 20.43 11.34 11.65
CA LEU A 449 20.21 12.01 10.36
C LEU A 449 21.50 12.53 9.71
N GLU A 450 22.61 12.64 10.44
CA GLU A 450 23.86 13.20 9.89
C GLU A 450 24.76 12.17 9.19
N GLU A 451 24.73 10.88 9.57
CA GLU A 451 25.58 9.86 8.92
C GLU A 451 25.05 9.41 7.54
N GLU A 452 23.75 9.51 7.26
CA GLU A 452 23.19 9.16 5.94
C GLU A 452 23.55 10.17 4.83
N HIS A 453 23.98 11.38 5.17
CA HIS A 453 24.43 12.37 4.19
C HIS A 453 25.76 12.01 3.50
N GLN A 454 26.51 11.02 4.01
CA GLN A 454 27.80 10.61 3.45
C GLN A 454 27.73 9.37 2.54
N LEU A 455 26.58 8.69 2.44
CA LEU A 455 26.43 7.44 1.67
C LEU A 455 25.37 7.49 0.54
N LEU A 456 24.84 8.68 0.23
CA LEU A 456 23.96 8.99 -0.91
C LEU A 456 24.62 10.00 -1.85
#